data_AF-A0A938UNF0-F1
#
_entry.id   AF-A0A938UNF0-F1
#
_cell.length_a   1.000
_cell.length_b   1.000
_cell.length_c   1.000
_cell.angle_alpha   90.00
_cell.angle_beta   90.00
_cell.angle_gamma   90.00
#
_symmetry.space_group_name_H-M   'P 1'
#
loop_
_entity.id
_entity.type
_entity.pdbx_description
1 polymer ?
#
loop_
_entity_poly.entity_id
_entity_poly.type
_entity_poly.pdbx_seq_one_letter_code
_entity_poly.pdbx_strand_id
1 'polypeptide(L)'
;MELKKNPVKQAIGEGRTVFGLYIAVPSPVMVELAGYAGFDFVRIDICHSPVDLPAIAGMIRAAEASGVTPTVRVDYDPPLIAKVLEAGAMG
;
A
#
# COMPACT_ATOMS: atom_id res chain seq x y z
N MET A 1 14.30 4.46 18.79
CA MET A 1 13.66 3.67 17.73
C MET A 1 13.35 4.63 16.59
N GLU A 2 14.00 4.46 15.45
CA GLU A 2 13.77 5.33 14.29
C GLU A 2 12.51 4.86 13.55
N LEU A 3 11.58 5.79 13.26
CA LEU A 3 10.36 5.49 12.52
C LEU A 3 10.67 5.35 11.02
N LYS A 4 10.15 4.29 10.38
CA LYS A 4 10.27 4.08 8.94
C LYS A 4 9.66 5.27 8.20
N LYS A 5 10.46 5.96 7.39
CA LYS A 5 10.01 7.10 6.58
C LYS A 5 9.17 6.61 5.39
N ASN A 6 8.13 7.37 5.03
CA ASN A 6 7.35 7.12 3.82
C ASN A 6 8.06 7.77 2.61
N PRO A 7 8.63 6.98 1.68
CA PRO A 7 9.40 7.52 0.55
C PRO A 7 8.51 8.27 -0.45
N VAL A 8 7.25 7.85 -0.64
CA VAL A 8 6.29 8.53 -1.52
C VAL A 8 5.89 9.88 -0.95
N LYS A 9 5.60 9.95 0.35
CA LYS A 9 5.29 11.22 1.02
C LYS A 9 6.46 12.20 0.94
N GLN A 10 7.69 11.71 1.07
CA GLN A 10 8.89 12.52 0.89
C GLN A 10 9.04 13.01 -0.56
N ALA A 11 8.88 12.12 -1.54
CA ALA A 11 8.96 12.46 -2.97
C ALA A 11 7.96 13.55 -3.36
N ILE A 12 6.71 13.42 -2.90
CA ILE A 12 5.67 14.43 -3.13
C ILE A 12 6.06 15.77 -2.46
N GLY A 13 6.59 15.73 -1.24
CA GLY A 13 7.06 16.93 -0.53
C GLY A 13 8.23 17.65 -1.22
N GLU A 14 9.04 16.91 -1.98
CA GLU A 14 10.13 17.42 -2.81
C GLU A 14 9.66 17.89 -4.21
N GLY A 15 8.36 17.77 -4.53
CA GLY A 15 7.80 18.10 -5.84
C GLY A 15 8.09 17.07 -6.93
N ARG A 16 8.56 15.87 -6.57
CA ARG A 16 8.76 14.77 -7.52
C ARG A 16 7.43 14.11 -7.89
N THR A 17 7.27 13.78 -9.17
CA THR A 17 6.16 12.95 -9.64
C THR A 17 6.37 11.51 -9.18
N VAL A 18 5.31 10.90 -8.65
CA VAL A 18 5.28 9.49 -8.25
C VAL A 18 4.25 8.75 -9.09
N PHE A 19 4.59 7.55 -9.52
CA PHE A 19 3.73 6.68 -10.32
C PHE A 19 3.26 5.50 -9.47
N GLY A 20 1.95 5.26 -9.49
CA GLY A 20 1.34 4.19 -8.71
C GLY A 20 0.52 3.23 -9.56
N LEU A 21 0.45 1.99 -9.11
CA LEU A 21 -0.41 0.97 -9.71
C LEU A 21 -1.67 0.77 -8.89
N TYR A 22 -2.82 0.77 -9.55
CA TYR A 22 -4.10 0.42 -8.95
C TYR A 22 -4.30 -1.10 -8.94
N ILE A 23 -4.53 -1.68 -7.76
CA ILE A 23 -4.74 -3.11 -7.57
C ILE A 23 -6.14 -3.33 -6.98
N ALA A 24 -7.04 -3.83 -7.83
CA ALA A 24 -8.42 -4.18 -7.45
C ALA A 24 -8.58 -5.66 -7.04
N VAL A 25 -7.57 -6.50 -7.36
CA VAL A 25 -7.60 -7.93 -7.10
C VAL A 25 -6.72 -8.23 -5.88
N PRO A 26 -7.20 -9.00 -4.88
CA PRO A 26 -6.43 -9.32 -3.68
C PRO A 26 -5.32 -10.33 -3.98
N SER A 27 -4.25 -9.86 -4.62
CA SER A 27 -3.13 -10.68 -5.08
C SER A 27 -1.80 -10.07 -4.65
N PRO A 28 -1.10 -10.69 -3.68
CA PRO A 28 0.26 -10.30 -3.31
C PRO A 28 1.24 -10.37 -4.50
N VAL A 29 1.02 -11.29 -5.43
CA VAL A 29 1.85 -11.44 -6.64
C VAL A 29 1.78 -10.18 -7.51
N MET A 30 0.59 -9.57 -7.65
CA MET A 30 0.44 -8.32 -8.40
C MET A 30 1.17 -7.15 -7.72
N VAL A 31 1.25 -7.17 -6.39
CA VAL A 31 2.00 -6.16 -5.63
C VAL A 31 3.50 -6.32 -5.83
N GLU A 32 4.03 -7.54 -5.74
CA GLU A 32 5.46 -7.80 -5.99
C GLU A 32 5.84 -7.41 -7.42
N LEU A 33 4.99 -7.76 -8.39
CA LEU A 33 5.18 -7.37 -9.78
C LEU A 33 5.27 -5.84 -9.93
N ALA A 34 4.43 -5.08 -9.22
CA ALA A 34 4.47 -3.63 -9.25
C ALA A 34 5.80 -3.08 -8.70
N GLY A 35 6.32 -3.66 -7.62
CA GLY A 35 7.63 -3.28 -7.09
C GLY A 35 8.76 -3.57 -8.07
N TYR A 36 8.79 -4.76 -8.67
CA TYR A 36 9.80 -5.10 -9.67
C TYR A 36 9.66 -4.32 -10.98
N ALA A 37 8.46 -3.86 -11.32
CA ALA A 37 8.21 -2.98 -12.46
C ALA A 37 8.66 -1.53 -12.21
N GLY A 38 9.05 -1.17 -10.97
CA GLY A 38 9.57 0.15 -10.63
C GLY A 38 8.50 1.20 -10.33
N PHE A 39 7.29 0.79 -9.94
CA PHE A 39 6.30 1.74 -9.43
C PHE A 39 6.70 2.24 -8.03
N ASP A 40 6.39 3.51 -7.73
CA ASP A 40 6.70 4.12 -6.43
C ASP A 40 5.74 3.63 -5.33
N PHE A 41 4.48 3.39 -5.71
CA PHE A 41 3.45 2.90 -4.79
C PHE A 41 2.43 1.97 -5.45
N VAL A 42 1.72 1.21 -4.62
CA VAL A 42 0.54 0.46 -5.00
C VAL A 42 -0.67 0.98 -4.24
N ARG A 43 -1.80 1.15 -4.93
CA ARG A 43 -3.10 1.46 -4.30
C ARG A 43 -3.94 0.19 -4.25
N ILE A 44 -3.99 -0.41 -3.07
CA ILE A 44 -4.84 -1.56 -2.76
C ILE A 44 -6.26 -1.04 -2.51
N ASP A 45 -7.23 -1.41 -3.34
CA ASP A 45 -8.62 -0.98 -3.17
C ASP A 45 -9.46 -2.06 -2.49
N ILE A 46 -10.04 -1.69 -1.34
CA ILE A 46 -10.93 -2.55 -0.57
C ILE A 46 -12.35 -2.00 -0.44
N CYS A 47 -12.66 -0.86 -1.06
CA CYS A 47 -14.02 -0.28 -1.07
C CYS A 47 -14.97 -1.06 -1.99
N HIS A 48 -14.43 -1.72 -3.02
CA HIS A 48 -15.22 -2.40 -4.06
C HIS A 48 -14.91 -3.89 -4.18
N SER A 49 -13.96 -4.37 -3.38
CA SER A 49 -13.47 -5.74 -3.42
C SER A 49 -13.65 -6.37 -2.04
N PRO A 50 -14.20 -7.60 -1.95
CA PRO A 50 -14.34 -8.30 -0.68
C PRO A 50 -12.96 -8.82 -0.24
N VAL A 51 -12.15 -7.93 0.35
CA VAL A 51 -10.80 -8.24 0.82
C VAL A 51 -10.80 -8.23 2.34
N ASP A 52 -10.23 -9.27 2.94
CA ASP A 52 -10.09 -9.37 4.39
C ASP A 52 -8.74 -8.80 4.87
N LEU A 53 -8.64 -8.50 6.18
CA LEU A 53 -7.41 -7.99 6.78
C LEU A 53 -6.19 -8.90 6.58
N PRO A 54 -6.30 -10.24 6.68
CA PRO A 54 -5.19 -11.14 6.36
C PRO A 54 -4.66 -10.99 4.93
N ALA A 55 -5.53 -10.84 3.92
CA ALA A 55 -5.10 -10.59 2.55
C ALA A 55 -4.43 -9.22 2.40
N ILE A 56 -4.97 -8.17 3.03
CA ILE A 56 -4.34 -6.84 3.06
C ILE A 56 -2.94 -6.91 3.66
N ALA A 57 -2.78 -7.57 4.81
CA ALA A 57 -1.48 -7.76 5.44
C ALA A 57 -0.51 -8.55 4.56
N GLY A 58 -1.00 -9.57 3.82
CA GLY A 58 -0.21 -10.30 2.83
C GLY A 58 0.29 -9.42 1.70
N MET A 59 -0.58 -8.55 1.16
CA MET A 59 -0.24 -7.59 0.12
C MET A 59 0.74 -6.51 0.63
N ILE A 60 0.57 -6.03 1.86
CA ILE A 60 1.52 -5.08 2.48
C ILE A 60 2.90 -5.73 2.63
N ARG A 61 2.97 -6.97 3.13
CA ARG A 61 4.25 -7.69 3.22
C ARG A 61 4.93 -7.88 1.87
N ALA A 62 4.15 -8.18 0.82
CA ALA A 62 4.66 -8.25 -0.55
C ALA A 62 5.23 -6.89 -0.99
N ALA A 63 4.54 -5.78 -0.71
CA ALA A 63 5.00 -4.44 -1.03
C ALA A 63 6.35 -4.12 -0.36
N GLU A 64 6.48 -4.47 0.93
CA GLU A 64 7.72 -4.30 1.67
C GLU A 64 8.87 -5.15 1.11
N ALA A 65 8.59 -6.40 0.73
CA ALA A 65 9.57 -7.30 0.15
C ALA A 65 10.05 -6.84 -1.24
N SER A 66 9.17 -6.24 -2.03
CA SER A 66 9.49 -5.73 -3.38
C SER A 66 9.90 -4.26 -3.41
N GLY A 67 9.93 -3.56 -2.27
CA GLY A 67 10.37 -2.17 -2.18
C GLY A 67 9.38 -1.12 -2.69
N VAL A 68 8.11 -1.47 -2.89
CA VAL A 68 7.05 -0.53 -3.31
C VAL A 68 6.26 -0.05 -2.09
N THR A 69 5.78 1.19 -2.11
CA THR A 69 5.04 1.75 -0.96
C THR A 69 3.57 1.28 -0.99
N PRO A 70 3.07 0.60 0.07
CA PRO A 70 1.68 0.19 0.11
C PRO A 70 0.77 1.34 0.56
N THR A 71 -0.21 1.68 -0.27
CA THR A 71 -1.35 2.53 0.12
C THR A 71 -2.64 1.72 0.05
N VAL A 72 -3.57 1.98 0.97
CA VAL A 72 -4.82 1.21 1.09
C VAL A 72 -6.00 2.16 1.08
N ARG A 73 -6.84 2.03 0.06
CA ARG A 73 -8.10 2.76 -0.03
C ARG A 73 -9.18 2.00 0.73
N VAL A 74 -9.62 2.60 1.83
CA VAL A 74 -10.66 2.05 2.71
C VAL A 74 -11.91 2.94 2.68
N ASP A 75 -13.06 2.36 3.02
CA ASP A 75 -14.26 3.15 3.31
C ASP A 75 -14.05 4.00 4.58
N TYR A 76 -14.87 5.03 4.75
CA TYR A 76 -14.81 5.87 5.94
C TYR A 76 -15.33 5.10 7.18
N ASP A 77 -14.43 4.33 7.79
CA ASP A 77 -14.63 3.50 8.97
C ASP A 77 -13.40 3.62 9.88
N PRO A 78 -13.43 4.44 10.95
CA PRO A 78 -12.26 4.67 11.80
C PRO A 78 -11.64 3.40 12.42
N PRO A 79 -12.41 2.42 12.94
CA PRO A 79 -11.89 1.11 13.29
C PRO A 79 -11.12 0.40 12.17
N LEU A 80 -11.63 0.42 10.94
CA LEU A 80 -10.95 -0.18 9.79
C LEU A 80 -9.66 0.56 9.44
N ILE A 81 -9.69 1.89 9.42
CA ILE A 81 -8.51 2.75 9.20
C ILE A 81 -7.41 2.40 10.20
N ALA A 82 -7.74 2.27 11.50
CA ALA A 82 -6.78 1.90 12.53
C ALA A 82 -6.15 0.53 12.29
N LYS A 83 -6.96 -0.49 11.98
CA LYS A 83 -6.46 -1.85 11.70
C LYS A 83 -5.56 -1.91 10.47
N VAL A 84 -5.89 -1.15 9.43
CA VAL A 84 -5.09 -1.08 8.19
C VAL A 84 -3.79 -0.33 8.42
N LEU A 85 -3.79 0.71 9.25
CA LEU A 85 -2.57 1.40 9.69
C LEU A 85 -1.68 0.49 10.52
N GLU A 86 -2.24 -0.28 11.46
CA GLU A 86 -1.54 -1.30 12.24
C GLU A 86 -0.95 -2.42 11.37
N ALA A 87 -1.61 -2.75 10.26
CA ALA A 87 -1.11 -3.71 9.28
C ALA A 87 0.08 -3.19 8.46
N GLY A 88 0.41 -1.89 8.53
CA GLY A 88 1.58 -1.29 7.87
C GLY A 88 1.27 -0.44 6.64
N ALA A 89 0.02 -0.05 6.41
CA ALA A 89 -0.32 0.88 5.34
C ALA A 89 0.38 2.24 5.53
N MET A 90 0.88 2.81 4.44
CA MET A 90 1.64 4.06 4.48
C MET A 90 0.88 5.27 3.90
N GLY A 91 -0.34 5.07 3.40
CA GLY A 91 -1.22 6.11 2.86
C GLY A 91 -2.54 5.57 2.36
#